data_AF-A0AAD5R934-F1
#
_entry.id   AF-A0AAD5R934-F1
#
_cell.length_a   1.000
_cell.length_b   1.000
_cell.length_c   1.000
_cell.angle_alpha   90.00
_cell.angle_beta   90.00
_cell.angle_gamma   90.00
#
_symmetry.space_group_name_H-M   'P 1'
#
loop_
_entity.id
_entity.type
_entity.pdbx_description
1 polymer ?
#
loop_
_entity_poly.entity_id
_entity_poly.type
_entity_poly.pdbx_seq_one_letter_code
_entity_poly.pdbx_strand_id
1 'polypeptide(L)'
;MPREFYVLPQFVNKLSNRAQDTAAVMRLFASDVVNDTSPYNDTIKKIRLKSFHSDNWPASQDVANFGTLIAMASWPDQEMRNYRRLYNPYKLDTLTQAYPSIKWKSYLSSLLSSVENAVDIASNQVVHMQSIYCTMSNTVMPTVTYMGVD
;
A
#
# COMPACT_ATOMS: atom_id res chain seq x y z
N MET A 1 4.91 -8.14 -9.06
CA MET A 1 6.23 -7.85 -9.67
C MET A 1 7.27 -7.79 -8.56
N PRO A 2 8.50 -8.28 -8.77
CA PRO A 2 9.60 -8.15 -7.81
C PRO A 2 9.88 -6.68 -7.44
N ARG A 3 10.40 -6.45 -6.22
CA ARG A 3 10.75 -5.11 -5.71
C ARG A 3 11.68 -4.38 -6.67
N GLU A 4 12.64 -5.10 -7.22
CA GLU A 4 13.69 -4.60 -8.10
C GLU A 4 13.11 -3.93 -9.35
N PHE A 5 11.94 -4.38 -9.82
CA PHE A 5 11.28 -3.81 -11.00
C PHE A 5 10.73 -2.40 -10.75
N TYR A 6 10.55 -2.03 -9.49
CA TYR A 6 10.10 -0.69 -9.09
C TYR A 6 11.24 0.25 -8.73
N VAL A 7 12.40 -0.30 -8.34
CA VAL A 7 13.50 0.48 -7.76
C VAL A 7 14.67 0.66 -8.72
N LEU A 8 14.94 -0.31 -9.59
CA LEU A 8 16.13 -0.28 -10.45
C LEU A 8 15.81 0.34 -11.83
N PRO A 9 16.66 1.26 -12.33
CA PRO A 9 16.37 2.06 -13.52
C PRO A 9 16.24 1.25 -14.82
N GLN A 10 16.88 0.07 -14.90
CA GLN A 10 16.78 -0.81 -16.06
C GLN A 10 15.36 -1.41 -16.28
N PHE A 11 14.47 -1.28 -15.29
CA PHE A 11 13.11 -1.82 -15.36
C PHE A 11 12.01 -0.76 -15.53
N VAL A 12 12.35 0.48 -15.90
CA VAL A 12 11.36 1.56 -16.13
C VAL A 12 10.23 1.12 -17.09
N ASN A 13 10.54 0.34 -18.11
CA ASN A 13 9.53 -0.19 -19.03
C ASN A 13 8.53 -1.13 -18.33
N LYS A 14 8.95 -1.90 -17.33
CA LYS A 14 8.06 -2.77 -16.55
C LYS A 14 7.09 -1.95 -15.70
N LEU A 15 7.56 -0.84 -15.12
CA LEU A 15 6.70 0.07 -14.36
C LEU A 15 5.67 0.75 -15.26
N SER A 16 6.09 1.22 -16.45
CA SER A 16 5.19 1.78 -17.46
C SER A 16 4.12 0.78 -17.90
N ASN A 17 4.52 -0.45 -18.23
CA ASN A 17 3.59 -1.51 -18.63
C ASN A 17 2.59 -1.83 -17.51
N ARG A 18 3.03 -1.86 -16.25
CA ARG A 18 2.12 -2.08 -15.11
C ARG A 18 1.05 -1.00 -14.99
N ALA A 19 1.41 0.25 -15.23
CA ALA A 19 0.43 1.35 -15.24
C ALA A 19 -0.60 1.18 -16.38
N GLN A 20 -0.16 0.70 -17.54
CA GLN A 20 -1.05 0.40 -18.68
C GLN A 20 -1.98 -0.78 -18.38
N ASP A 21 -1.45 -1.88 -17.83
CA ASP A 21 -2.24 -3.05 -17.43
C ASP A 21 -3.30 -2.67 -16.38
N THR A 22 -2.92 -1.84 -15.41
CA THR A 22 -3.84 -1.35 -14.38
C THR A 22 -4.96 -0.51 -15.00
N ALA A 23 -4.61 0.39 -15.93
CA ALA A 23 -5.60 1.17 -16.66
C ALA A 23 -6.54 0.28 -17.50
N ALA A 24 -6.02 -0.81 -18.10
CA ALA A 24 -6.85 -1.75 -18.86
C ALA A 24 -7.88 -2.45 -17.95
N VAL A 25 -7.46 -2.93 -16.77
CA VAL A 25 -8.37 -3.53 -15.78
C VAL A 25 -9.43 -2.52 -15.32
N MET A 26 -9.05 -1.27 -15.05
CA MET A 26 -10.00 -0.21 -14.67
C MET A 26 -11.04 0.06 -15.77
N ARG A 27 -10.64 0.02 -17.05
CA ARG A 27 -11.58 0.20 -18.17
C ARG A 27 -12.56 -0.96 -18.30
N LEU A 28 -12.07 -2.20 -18.17
CA LEU A 28 -12.92 -3.39 -18.23
C LEU A 28 -13.95 -3.38 -17.09
N PHE A 29 -13.52 -3.04 -15.88
CA PHE A 29 -14.44 -2.89 -14.76
C PHE A 29 -15.47 -1.78 -14.99
N ALA A 30 -15.05 -0.63 -15.53
CA ALA A 30 -15.98 0.46 -15.85
C ALA A 30 -17.02 0.03 -16.90
N SER A 31 -16.62 -0.68 -17.96
CA SER A 31 -17.57 -1.17 -18.97
C SER A 31 -18.59 -2.17 -18.44
N ASP A 32 -18.23 -2.91 -17.37
CA ASP A 32 -19.12 -3.89 -16.76
C ASP A 32 -20.14 -3.25 -15.78
N VAL A 33 -19.80 -2.11 -15.19
CA VAL A 33 -20.56 -1.50 -14.09
C VAL A 33 -21.37 -0.26 -14.52
N VAL A 34 -20.96 0.45 -15.57
CA VAL A 34 -21.65 1.66 -16.05
C VAL A 34 -22.04 1.58 -17.51
N ASN A 35 -23.18 2.18 -17.85
CA ASN A 35 -23.69 2.23 -19.23
C ASN A 35 -22.92 3.22 -20.12
N ASP A 36 -22.31 4.26 -19.53
CA ASP A 36 -21.43 5.20 -20.25
C ASP A 36 -20.09 5.35 -19.52
N THR A 37 -19.02 4.95 -20.21
CA THR A 37 -17.64 5.01 -19.70
C THR A 37 -16.96 6.35 -19.99
N SER A 38 -17.56 7.20 -20.82
CA SER A 38 -16.99 8.45 -21.30
C SER A 38 -16.54 9.42 -20.20
N PRO A 39 -17.26 9.59 -19.07
CA PRO A 39 -16.84 10.51 -18.01
C PRO A 39 -15.58 10.05 -17.25
N TYR A 40 -15.30 8.74 -17.27
CA TYR A 40 -14.19 8.13 -16.53
C TYR A 40 -12.93 7.98 -17.38
N ASN A 41 -13.06 8.18 -18.70
CA ASN A 41 -11.94 8.00 -19.62
C ASN A 41 -10.75 8.87 -19.23
N ASP A 42 -10.94 10.15 -18.88
CA ASP A 42 -9.81 11.03 -18.52
C ASP A 42 -9.18 10.69 -17.16
N THR A 43 -9.99 10.28 -16.19
CA THR A 43 -9.54 9.76 -14.88
C THR A 43 -8.70 8.49 -15.04
N ILE A 44 -9.02 7.66 -16.04
CA ILE A 44 -8.31 6.40 -16.35
C ILE A 44 -7.17 6.61 -17.39
N LYS A 45 -7.24 7.60 -18.29
CA LYS A 45 -6.36 7.77 -19.46
C LYS A 45 -5.20 8.74 -19.32
N LYS A 46 -5.08 9.58 -18.29
CA LYS A 46 -3.98 10.58 -18.19
C LYS A 46 -2.56 9.94 -18.00
N ILE A 47 -2.24 8.82 -18.66
CA ILE A 47 -0.89 8.27 -18.82
C ILE A 47 -0.10 9.27 -19.66
N ARG A 48 0.31 10.37 -19.03
CA ARG A 48 1.34 11.25 -19.55
C ARG A 48 2.49 11.10 -18.59
N LEU A 49 3.50 10.35 -19.04
CA LEU A 49 4.85 10.38 -18.48
C LEU A 49 5.33 11.83 -18.51
N LYS A 50 5.05 12.58 -17.45
CA LYS A 50 5.70 13.84 -17.16
C LYS A 50 6.28 13.74 -15.76
N SER A 51 7.59 13.87 -15.76
CA SER A 51 8.51 13.93 -14.64
C SER A 51 7.94 14.71 -13.46
N PHE A 52 8.19 14.16 -12.27
CA PHE A 52 8.31 14.82 -10.96
C PHE A 52 7.41 16.06 -10.72
N HIS A 53 6.34 15.84 -9.95
CA HIS A 53 5.43 16.83 -9.34
C HIS A 53 4.53 17.67 -10.27
N SER A 54 3.26 17.26 -10.43
CA SER A 54 2.13 18.12 -10.82
C SER A 54 0.78 17.48 -10.47
N ASP A 55 -0.02 18.17 -9.65
CA ASP A 55 -1.24 17.78 -8.91
C ASP A 55 -2.43 17.12 -9.67
N ASN A 56 -2.21 16.32 -10.72
CA ASN A 56 -3.27 15.70 -11.52
C ASN A 56 -2.83 14.43 -12.27
N TRP A 57 -2.34 13.41 -11.54
CA TRP A 57 -2.06 12.08 -12.12
C TRP A 57 -3.34 11.25 -12.27
N PRO A 58 -3.43 10.31 -13.22
CA PRO A 58 -4.48 9.29 -13.25
C PRO A 58 -4.35 8.33 -12.08
N ALA A 59 -5.48 7.74 -11.70
CA ALA A 59 -5.54 6.65 -10.73
C ALA A 59 -4.59 5.49 -11.05
N SER A 60 -4.38 5.15 -12.33
CA SER A 60 -3.47 4.06 -12.73
C SER A 60 -2.00 4.37 -12.44
N GLN A 61 -1.60 5.64 -12.53
CA GLN A 61 -0.25 6.09 -12.20
C GLN A 61 -0.06 6.20 -10.69
N ASP A 62 -1.10 6.62 -9.95
CA ASP A 62 -1.07 6.63 -8.49
C ASP A 62 -0.88 5.23 -7.91
N VAL A 63 -1.55 4.22 -8.46
CA VAL A 63 -1.35 2.81 -8.06
C VAL A 63 0.09 2.36 -8.35
N ALA A 64 0.64 2.70 -9.52
CA ALA A 64 2.02 2.36 -9.85
C ALA A 64 3.03 3.07 -8.93
N ASN A 65 2.83 4.36 -8.66
CA ASN A 65 3.66 5.16 -7.77
C ASN A 65 3.58 4.67 -6.32
N PHE A 66 2.39 4.31 -5.85
CA PHE A 66 2.20 3.70 -4.54
C PHE A 66 2.94 2.36 -4.44
N GLY A 67 2.89 1.53 -5.48
CA GLY A 67 3.71 0.32 -5.59
C GLY A 67 5.21 0.61 -5.50
N THR A 68 5.68 1.70 -6.11
CA THR A 68 7.08 2.16 -5.98
C THR A 68 7.43 2.58 -4.56
N LEU A 69 6.55 3.33 -3.86
CA LEU A 69 6.77 3.72 -2.47
C LEU A 69 6.88 2.49 -1.55
N ILE A 70 5.97 1.52 -1.72
CA ILE A 70 6.03 0.21 -1.05
C ILE A 70 7.37 -0.47 -1.31
N ALA A 71 7.78 -0.56 -2.57
CA ALA A 71 9.01 -1.24 -2.95
C ALA A 71 10.26 -0.54 -2.39
N MET A 72 10.31 0.80 -2.42
CA MET A 72 11.42 1.58 -1.85
C MET A 72 11.53 1.41 -0.34
N ALA A 73 10.41 1.35 0.38
CA ALA A 73 10.39 1.14 1.83
C ALA A 73 10.64 -0.32 2.25
N SER A 74 10.48 -1.27 1.33
CA SER A 74 10.70 -2.70 1.58
C SER A 74 12.19 -3.06 1.53
N TRP A 75 12.59 -4.09 2.27
CA TRP A 75 13.95 -4.64 2.21
C TRP A 75 14.16 -5.53 0.98
N PRO A 76 15.37 -5.55 0.39
CA PRO A 76 15.74 -6.53 -0.62
C PRO A 76 15.88 -7.93 0.01
N ASP A 77 15.71 -8.98 -0.80
CA ASP A 77 15.71 -10.37 -0.36
C ASP A 77 16.97 -10.78 0.41
N GLN A 78 18.12 -10.17 0.10
CA GLN A 78 19.37 -10.43 0.81
C GLN A 78 19.31 -9.98 2.28
N GLU A 79 18.75 -8.80 2.56
CA GLU A 79 18.59 -8.29 3.92
C GLU A 79 17.52 -9.08 4.69
N MET A 80 16.52 -9.61 3.97
CA MET A 80 15.47 -10.47 4.53
C MET A 80 15.97 -11.84 5.03
N ARG A 81 17.23 -12.21 4.75
CA ARG A 81 17.83 -13.44 5.29
C ARG A 81 18.37 -13.27 6.72
N ASN A 82 18.49 -12.04 7.20
CA ASN A 82 18.97 -11.78 8.56
C ASN A 82 17.82 -11.84 9.57
N TYR A 83 17.42 -13.06 9.95
CA TYR A 83 16.30 -13.31 10.86
C TYR A 83 16.43 -12.59 12.21
N ARG A 84 17.66 -12.38 12.70
CA ARG A 84 17.91 -11.63 13.94
C ARG A 84 17.48 -10.17 13.82
N ARG A 85 17.67 -9.55 12.66
CA ARG A 85 17.23 -8.16 12.39
C ARG A 85 15.73 -8.06 12.09
N LEU A 86 15.13 -9.16 11.62
CA LEU A 86 13.69 -9.24 11.36
C LEU A 86 12.85 -9.52 12.60
N TYR A 87 13.46 -10.04 13.68
CA TYR A 87 12.71 -10.34 14.90
C TYR A 87 12.59 -9.10 15.80
N ASN A 88 11.59 -8.26 15.54
CA ASN A 88 11.28 -7.10 16.38
C ASN A 88 9.94 -7.31 17.10
N PRO A 89 9.93 -7.89 18.31
CA PRO A 89 8.70 -8.14 19.05
C PRO A 89 8.15 -6.86 19.68
N TYR A 90 6.85 -6.66 19.56
CA TYR A 90 6.09 -5.61 20.22
C TYR A 90 4.92 -6.20 21.00
N LYS A 91 4.50 -5.52 22.07
CA LYS A 91 3.14 -5.68 22.59
C LYS A 91 2.20 -4.85 21.73
N LEU A 92 0.92 -5.24 21.64
CA LEU A 92 -0.02 -4.53 20.76
C LEU A 92 -0.16 -3.04 21.13
N ASP A 93 -0.12 -2.70 22.41
CA ASP A 93 -0.20 -1.30 22.86
C ASP A 93 1.04 -0.50 22.43
N THR A 94 2.24 -1.06 22.58
CA THR A 94 3.48 -0.37 22.16
C THR A 94 3.58 -0.26 20.63
N LEU A 95 3.09 -1.27 19.90
CA LEU A 95 2.98 -1.21 18.44
C LEU A 95 1.99 -0.12 17.98
N THR A 96 0.85 -0.02 18.66
CA THR A 96 -0.17 1.01 18.39
C THR A 96 0.36 2.40 18.67
N GLN A 97 1.14 2.58 19.74
CA GLN A 97 1.78 3.85 20.03
C GLN A 97 2.87 4.21 19.01
N ALA A 98 3.65 3.23 18.56
CA ALA A 98 4.72 3.44 17.57
C ALA A 98 4.16 3.79 16.18
N TYR A 99 3.03 3.19 15.79
CA TYR A 99 2.42 3.34 14.46
C TYR A 99 0.89 3.51 14.55
N PRO A 100 0.41 4.68 15.01
CA PRO A 100 -1.01 4.89 15.31
C PRO A 100 -1.94 4.91 14.09
N SER A 101 -1.46 5.31 12.91
CA SER A 101 -2.28 5.47 11.70
C SER A 101 -2.78 4.13 11.14
N ILE A 102 -2.10 3.02 11.44
CA ILE A 102 -2.42 1.69 10.92
C ILE A 102 -3.65 1.08 11.62
N LYS A 103 -4.06 1.62 12.79
CA LYS A 103 -5.21 1.15 13.58
C LYS A 103 -5.14 -0.36 13.90
N TRP A 104 -3.97 -0.82 14.38
CA TRP A 104 -3.66 -2.24 14.61
C TRP A 104 -4.72 -3.03 15.37
N LYS A 105 -5.32 -2.46 16.42
CA LYS A 105 -6.39 -3.12 17.19
C LYS A 105 -7.56 -3.48 16.28
N SER A 106 -8.09 -2.51 15.52
CA SER A 106 -9.20 -2.73 14.61
C SER A 106 -8.86 -3.73 13.49
N TYR A 107 -7.65 -3.60 12.92
CA TYR A 107 -7.18 -4.52 11.89
C TYR A 107 -7.10 -5.97 12.40
N LEU A 108 -6.42 -6.21 13.52
CA LEU A 108 -6.23 -7.55 14.08
C LEU A 108 -7.53 -8.14 14.60
N SER A 109 -8.40 -7.35 15.23
CA SER A 109 -9.74 -7.80 15.65
C SER A 109 -10.59 -8.24 14.46
N SER A 110 -10.51 -7.54 13.32
CA SER A 110 -11.24 -7.93 12.11
C SER A 110 -10.65 -9.19 11.48
N LEU A 111 -9.31 -9.24 11.35
CA LEU A 111 -8.58 -10.36 10.76
C LEU A 111 -8.76 -11.66 11.56
N LEU A 112 -8.83 -11.56 12.89
CA LEU A 112 -8.87 -12.69 13.80
C LEU A 112 -10.26 -12.92 14.41
N SER A 113 -11.30 -12.30 13.85
CA SER A 113 -12.67 -12.33 14.39
C SER A 113 -13.26 -13.74 14.52
N SER A 114 -12.78 -14.70 13.73
CA SER A 114 -13.22 -16.10 13.74
C SER A 114 -12.39 -17.01 14.65
N VAL A 115 -11.32 -16.50 15.27
CA VAL A 115 -10.39 -17.28 16.08
C VAL A 115 -10.61 -16.96 17.55
N GLU A 116 -10.95 -17.99 18.32
CA GLU A 116 -11.17 -17.87 19.77
C GLU A 116 -9.89 -17.35 20.47
N ASN A 117 -10.05 -16.38 21.39
CA ASN A 117 -8.97 -15.77 22.17
C ASN A 117 -7.87 -15.05 21.36
N ALA A 118 -8.07 -14.81 20.07
CA ALA A 118 -7.01 -14.31 19.21
C ALA A 118 -6.60 -12.86 19.49
N VAL A 119 -7.52 -12.04 20.00
CA VAL A 119 -7.23 -10.67 20.45
C VAL A 119 -6.32 -10.68 21.67
N ASP A 120 -6.50 -11.62 22.59
CA ASP A 120 -5.66 -11.76 23.79
C ASP A 120 -4.26 -12.25 23.42
N ILE A 121 -4.17 -13.21 22.49
CA ILE A 121 -2.89 -13.68 21.95
C ILE A 121 -2.14 -12.54 21.25
N ALA A 122 -2.82 -11.79 20.38
CA ALA A 122 -2.24 -10.65 19.67
C ALA A 122 -1.83 -9.51 20.61
N SER A 123 -2.53 -9.35 21.73
CA SER A 123 -2.17 -8.33 22.74
C SER A 123 -0.82 -8.60 23.39
N ASN A 124 -0.45 -9.88 23.54
CA ASN A 124 0.79 -10.30 24.19
C ASN A 124 2.03 -10.07 23.33
N GLN A 125 2.01 -10.50 22.07
CA GLN A 125 3.16 -10.37 21.19
C GLN A 125 2.77 -10.33 19.71
N VAL A 126 3.27 -9.30 19.02
CA VAL A 126 3.28 -9.17 17.57
C VAL A 126 4.73 -9.03 17.13
N VAL A 127 5.18 -9.88 16.21
CA VAL A 127 6.55 -9.80 15.66
C VAL A 127 6.52 -8.99 14.37
N HIS A 128 7.35 -7.96 14.33
CA HIS A 128 7.40 -7.01 13.24
C HIS A 128 8.69 -7.15 12.43
N MET A 129 8.58 -7.50 11.15
CA MET A 129 9.76 -7.84 10.35
C MET A 129 10.50 -6.64 9.76
N GLN A 130 9.80 -5.60 9.33
CA GLN A 130 10.41 -4.45 8.64
C GLN A 130 9.91 -3.12 9.20
N SER A 131 10.65 -2.53 10.13
CA SER A 131 10.25 -1.28 10.80
C SER A 131 10.12 -0.10 9.81
N ILE A 132 10.99 -0.01 8.80
CA ILE A 132 10.96 1.06 7.78
C ILE A 132 9.68 1.01 6.94
N TYR A 133 9.26 -0.20 6.54
CA TYR A 133 8.02 -0.39 5.78
C TYR A 133 6.79 0.12 6.55
N CYS A 134 6.75 -0.10 7.86
CA CYS A 134 5.61 0.33 8.67
C CYS A 134 5.69 1.79 9.10
N THR A 135 6.88 2.37 9.22
CA THR A 135 7.01 3.84 9.28
C THR A 135 6.41 4.47 8.03
N MET A 136 6.75 3.98 6.83
CA MET A 136 6.17 4.48 5.57
C MET A 136 4.66 4.28 5.56
N SER A 137 4.17 3.09 5.90
CA SER A 137 2.72 2.79 5.97
C SER A 137 2.00 3.75 6.92
N ASN A 138 2.59 4.02 8.09
CA ASN A 138 2.03 4.94 9.08
C ASN A 138 1.97 6.41 8.59
N THR A 139 2.90 6.82 7.74
CA THR A 139 2.92 8.15 7.11
C THR A 139 1.91 8.26 5.96
N VAL A 140 1.74 7.21 5.16
CA VAL A 140 0.89 7.23 3.95
C VAL A 140 -0.59 6.92 4.24
N MET A 141 -0.93 6.43 5.44
CA MET A 141 -2.32 6.18 5.86
C MET A 141 -2.92 7.29 6.75
N PRO A 142 -2.85 8.61 6.41
CA PRO A 142 -3.41 9.61 7.31
C PRO A 142 -4.88 9.31 7.58
N THR A 143 -5.25 9.51 8.85
CA THR A 143 -6.57 9.29 9.41
C THR A 143 -7.61 9.94 8.50
N VAL A 144 -8.50 9.13 7.90
CA VAL A 144 -9.75 9.64 7.35
C VAL A 144 -10.53 10.24 8.54
N THR A 145 -10.30 11.52 8.81
CA THR A 145 -11.24 12.34 9.56
C THR A 145 -12.39 12.51 8.60
N TYR A 146 -13.50 11.81 8.86
CA TYR A 146 -14.77 12.15 8.23
C TYR A 146 -14.99 13.65 8.49
N MET A 147 -14.85 14.49 7.48
CA MET A 147 -15.47 15.80 7.52
C MET A 147 -16.97 15.51 7.59
N GLY A 148 -17.56 15.81 8.76
CA GLY A 148 -18.99 15.75 8.96
C GLY A 148 -19.68 16.47 7.82
N VAL A 149 -20.65 15.80 7.23
CA VAL A 149 -21.69 16.47 6.46
C VAL A 149 -22.60 17.08 7.52
N ASP A 150 -22.39 18.37 7.81
CA ASP A 150 -23.38 19.21 8.48
C ASP A 150 -24.44 19.65 7.46
#